data_AF-A0A7K6EGU9-F1
#
_entry.id   AF-A0A7K6EGU9-F1
#
_cell.length_a   1.000
_cell.length_b   1.000
_cell.length_c   1.000
_cell.angle_alpha   90.00
_cell.angle_beta   90.00
_cell.angle_gamma   90.00
#
_symmetry.space_group_name_H-M   'P 1'
#
loop_
_entity.id
_entity.type
_entity.pdbx_description
1 polymer ?
#
loop_
_entity_poly.entity_id
_entity_poly.type
_entity_poly.pdbx_seq_one_letter_code
_entity_poly.pdbx_strand_id
1 'polypeptide(L)' 'LHVPSSSIPSSSQQGVVIKCPICFEYYSEIMQNGRQLVATLCGHVFCSRCLPLALENSSFCPTCRVELDPELYIPIYL' A
#
# COMPACT_ATOMS: atom_id res chain seq x y z
N LEU A 1 -8.21 -30.85 30.69
CA LEU A 1 -8.48 -29.91 29.58
C LEU A 1 -7.22 -29.08 29.39
N HIS A 2 -6.44 -29.36 28.36
CA HIS A 2 -5.17 -28.66 28.09
C HIS A 2 -5.48 -27.27 27.54
N VAL A 3 -5.07 -26.23 28.26
CA VAL A 3 -5.07 -24.84 27.77
C VAL A 3 -3.90 -24.68 26.80
N PRO A 4 -4.10 -24.25 25.54
CA PRO A 4 -2.98 -23.91 24.67
C PRO A 4 -2.40 -22.56 25.13
N SER A 5 -1.17 -22.60 25.64
CA SER A 5 -0.38 -21.42 25.98
C SER A 5 -0.21 -20.54 24.75
N SER A 6 -0.91 -19.40 24.72
CA SER A 6 -0.67 -18.35 23.73
C SER A 6 0.65 -17.66 24.06
N SER A 7 1.72 -18.05 23.37
CA SER A 7 2.99 -17.33 23.40
C SER A 7 2.78 -15.94 22.81
N ILE A 8 2.84 -14.91 23.65
CA ILE A 8 2.87 -13.51 23.22
C ILE A 8 4.23 -13.27 22.55
N PRO A 9 4.31 -12.94 21.25
CA PRO A 9 5.58 -12.59 20.65
C PRO A 9 6.02 -11.21 21.17
N SER A 10 7.22 -11.20 21.75
CA SER A 10 7.93 -10.05 22.32
C SER A 10 7.95 -8.85 21.36
N SER A 11 7.48 -7.71 21.85
CA SER A 11 7.17 -6.48 21.09
C SER A 11 8.39 -5.66 20.66
N SER A 12 9.37 -6.27 20.01
CA SER A 12 10.55 -5.53 19.54
C SER A 12 10.93 -6.00 18.13
N GLN A 13 10.59 -5.16 17.15
CA GLN A 13 10.84 -5.27 15.69
C GLN A 13 9.74 -5.95 14.85
N GLN A 14 8.49 -5.48 14.94
CA GLN A 14 7.57 -5.67 13.82
C GLN A 14 7.85 -4.60 12.77
N GLY A 15 8.63 -4.96 11.74
CA GLY A 15 8.85 -4.09 10.58
C GLY A 15 7.53 -3.75 9.90
N VAL A 16 7.41 -2.54 9.34
CA VAL A 16 6.23 -2.14 8.58
C VAL A 16 6.20 -2.93 7.26
N VAL A 17 5.16 -3.73 7.07
CA VAL A 17 4.92 -4.43 5.80
C VAL A 17 4.15 -3.50 4.87
N ILE A 18 4.77 -3.14 3.74
CA ILE A 18 4.14 -2.31 2.71
C ILE A 18 3.52 -3.22 1.66
N LYS A 19 2.22 -3.02 1.42
CA LYS A 19 1.44 -3.70 0.38
C LYS A 19 0.56 -2.72 -0.37
N CYS A 20 0.36 -2.94 -1.67
CA CYS A 20 -0.64 -2.19 -2.42
C CYS A 20 -2.05 -2.66 -1.99
N PRO A 21 -2.96 -1.77 -1.54
CA PRO A 21 -4.28 -2.18 -1.08
C PRO A 21 -5.23 -2.62 -2.22
N ILE A 22 -4.82 -2.45 -3.49
CA ILE A 22 -5.64 -2.80 -4.66
C ILE A 22 -5.27 -4.18 -5.21
N CYS A 23 -3.99 -4.43 -5.50
CA CYS A 23 -3.52 -5.72 -6.03
C CYS A 23 -3.02 -6.69 -4.95
N PHE A 24 -2.91 -6.25 -3.70
CA PHE A 24 -2.43 -7.02 -2.55
C PHE A 24 -0.97 -7.51 -2.63
N GLU A 25 -0.21 -7.08 -3.64
CA GLU A 25 1.21 -7.38 -3.75
C GLU A 25 2.04 -6.59 -2.72
N TYR A 26 3.04 -7.27 -2.16
CA TYR A 26 4.00 -6.69 -1.24
C TYR A 26 5.06 -5.86 -1.97
N TYR A 27 5.76 -4.98 -1.26
CA TYR A 27 6.86 -4.15 -1.80
C TYR A 27 7.84 -4.95 -2.66
N SER A 28 8.29 -6.11 -2.17
CA SER A 28 9.23 -6.99 -2.88
C SER A 28 8.69 -7.46 -4.23
N GLU A 29 7.42 -7.83 -4.32
CA GLU A 29 6.77 -8.27 -5.56
C GLU A 29 6.56 -7.10 -6.52
N ILE A 30 6.20 -5.92 -6.00
CA ILE A 30 6.03 -4.70 -6.81
C ILE A 30 7.37 -4.35 -7.50
N MET A 31 8.48 -4.35 -6.76
CA MET A 31 9.81 -4.05 -7.30
C MET A 31 10.30 -5.11 -8.29
N GLN A 32 10.13 -6.40 -7.98
CA GLN A 32 10.53 -7.50 -8.87
C GLN A 32 9.83 -7.44 -10.24
N ASN A 33 8.61 -6.89 -10.28
CA ASN A 33 7.85 -6.68 -11.50
C ASN A 33 8.14 -5.33 -12.20
N GLY A 34 9.20 -4.62 -11.81
CA GLY A 34 9.59 -3.34 -12.39
C GLY A 34 8.59 -2.20 -12.15
N ARG A 35 7.71 -2.34 -11.15
CA ARG A 35 6.77 -1.30 -10.74
C ARG A 35 7.33 -0.53 -9.56
N GLN A 36 6.71 0.60 -9.25
CA GLN A 36 7.13 1.48 -8.16
C GLN A 36 6.03 1.60 -7.12
N LEU A 37 6.38 2.05 -5.91
CA LEU A 37 5.41 2.60 -4.98
C LEU A 37 5.16 4.07 -5.34
N VAL A 38 3.90 4.49 -5.25
CA VAL A 38 3.48 5.87 -5.42
C VAL A 38 2.65 6.31 -4.23
N ALA A 39 2.80 7.56 -3.83
CA ALA A 39 2.01 8.19 -2.79
C ALA A 39 1.14 9.29 -3.40
N THR A 40 -0.12 9.33 -2.98
CA THR A 40 -1.02 10.47 -3.25
C THR A 40 -0.68 11.62 -2.30
N LEU A 41 -1.14 12.84 -2.63
CA LEU A 41 -0.98 13.99 -1.73
C LEU A 41 -1.73 13.84 -0.39
N CYS A 42 -2.77 12.99 -0.35
CA CYS A 42 -3.44 12.64 0.91
C CYS A 42 -2.69 11.56 1.72
N GLY A 43 -1.50 11.13 1.29
CA GLY A 43 -0.58 10.28 2.04
C GLY A 43 -0.78 8.76 1.88
N HIS A 44 -1.71 8.31 1.03
CA HIS A 44 -1.95 6.89 0.82
C HIS A 44 -1.05 6.32 -0.27
N VAL A 45 -0.54 5.12 -0.04
CA VAL A 45 0.45 4.45 -0.90
C VAL A 45 -0.19 3.33 -1.71
N PHE A 46 0.16 3.27 -2.98
CA PHE A 46 -0.27 2.26 -3.95
C PHE A 46 0.91 1.83 -4.82
N CYS A 47 0.75 0.82 -5.67
CA CYS A 47 1.72 0.57 -6.73
C CYS A 47 1.43 1.44 -7.97
N SER A 48 2.46 1.75 -8.76
CA SER A 48 2.40 2.60 -9.94
C SER A 48 1.49 2.08 -11.05
N ARG A 49 1.09 0.81 -11.00
CA ARG A 49 0.09 0.24 -11.92
C ARG A 49 -1.34 0.48 -11.45
N CYS A 50 -1.61 0.33 -10.16
CA CYS A 50 -2.99 0.28 -9.66
C CYS A 50 -3.61 1.66 -9.47
N LEU A 51 -2.84 2.65 -9.00
CA LEU A 51 -3.39 3.98 -8.75
C LEU A 51 -3.91 4.64 -10.04
N PRO A 52 -3.16 4.68 -11.16
CA PRO A 52 -3.67 5.28 -12.40
C PRO A 52 -4.95 4.61 -12.90
N LEU A 53 -5.01 3.27 -12.87
CA LEU A 53 -6.20 2.52 -13.29
C LEU A 53 -7.43 2.82 -12.42
N ALA A 54 -7.23 3.03 -11.11
CA ALA A 54 -8.32 3.43 -10.23
C ALA A 54 -8.83 4.85 -10.53
N LEU A 55 -7.92 5.73 -10.96
CA LEU A 55 -8.23 7.13 -11.28
C LEU A 55 -8.89 7.32 -12.65
N GLU A 56 -8.76 6.35 -13.57
CA GLU A 56 -9.51 6.35 -14.84
C GLU A 56 -11.03 6.32 -14.63
N ASN A 57 -11.50 5.72 -13.52
CA ASN A 57 -12.93 5.51 -13.26
C ASN A 57 -13.46 6.33 -12.07
N SER A 58 -12.60 7.01 -11.31
CA SER A 58 -12.98 7.87 -10.18
C SER A 58 -11.87 8.84 -9.79
N SER A 59 -12.17 10.12 -9.56
CA SER A 59 -11.19 11.12 -9.09
C SER A 59 -10.97 11.08 -7.57
N PHE A 60 -11.15 9.93 -6.91
CA PHE A 60 -11.08 9.83 -5.45
C PHE A 60 -10.03 8.82 -5.00
N CYS A 61 -9.38 9.11 -3.87
CA CYS A 61 -8.44 8.19 -3.25
C CYS A 61 -9.14 6.85 -2.90
N PRO A 62 -8.61 5.71 -3.38
CA PRO A 62 -9.21 4.40 -3.09
C PRO A 62 -9.25 4.03 -1.59
N THR A 63 -8.47 4.70 -0.75
CA THR A 63 -8.41 4.44 0.70
C THR A 63 -9.27 5.40 1.52
N CYS A 64 -9.13 6.71 1.34
CA CYS A 64 -9.81 7.71 2.18
C CYS A 64 -10.89 8.52 1.46
N ARG A 65 -11.09 8.32 0.15
CA ARG A 65 -12.06 9.03 -0.69
C ARG A 65 -11.90 10.56 -0.74
N VAL A 66 -10.74 11.08 -0.34
CA VAL A 66 -10.37 12.47 -0.66
C VAL A 66 -10.25 12.60 -2.17
N GLU A 67 -10.78 13.68 -2.75
CA GLU A 67 -10.65 13.98 -4.17
C GLU A 67 -9.17 14.19 -4.53
N LEU A 68 -8.74 13.56 -5.61
CA LEU A 68 -7.37 13.60 -6.11
C LEU A 68 -7.37 14.21 -7.50
N ASP A 69 -6.31 14.95 -7.79
CA ASP A 69 -5.94 15.26 -9.15
C ASP A 69 -5.24 14.01 -9.76
N PRO A 70 -5.73 13.45 -10.88
CA PRO A 70 -5.17 12.24 -11.47
C PRO A 70 -3.72 12.37 -11.95
N GLU A 71 -3.21 13.60 -12.06
CA GLU A 71 -1.83 13.88 -12.44
C GLU A 71 -0.91 14.09 -11.21
N LEU A 72 -1.47 14.19 -9.99
CA LEU A 72 -0.73 14.50 -8.76
C LEU A 72 -0.56 13.29 -7.82
N TYR A 73 0.39 12.44 -8.18
CA TYR A 73 0.98 11.45 -7.28
C TYR A 73 2.49 11.36 -7.52
N ILE A 74 3.25 10.99 -6.48
CA ILE A 74 4.71 10.96 -6.54
C ILE A 74 5.24 9.54 -6.35
N PRO A 75 6.26 9.10 -7.10
CA PRO A 75 6.98 7.88 -6.77
C PRO A 75 7.71 8.04 -5.44
N ILE A 76 7.70 6.99 -4.62
CA ILE A 76 8.46 6.94 -3.38
C ILE A 76 9.53 5.85 -3.47
N TYR A 77 10.70 6.13 -2.91
CA TYR A 77 11.87 5.27 -2.92
C TYR A 77 12.26 4.96 -1.47
N LEU A 78 12.31 3.67 -1.11
CA LEU A 78 12.54 3.17 0.24
C LEU A 78 13.73 2.22 0.28
#